data_AF-N4WMQ3-F1
#
_entry.id   AF-N4WMQ3-F1
#
_cell.length_a   1.000
_cell.length_b   1.000
_cell.length_c   1.000
_cell.angle_alpha   90.00
_cell.angle_beta   90.00
_cell.angle_gamma   90.00
#
_symmetry.space_group_name_H-M   'P 1'
#
loop_
_entity.id
_entity.type
_entity.pdbx_description
1 polymer ?
#
loop_
_entity_poly.entity_id
_entity_poly.type
_entity_poly.pdbx_seq_one_letter_code
_entity_poly.pdbx_strand_id
1 'polypeptide(L)'
;LSQQRVAAVYNMPESTLRRQRAIPAFQRVIYPDCSRLTKQEGEVPVQHIRKLDTRGFAPTLAYVQEMADQLLAARDGGKVG
;
A
#
# COMPACT_ATOMS: atom_id res chain seq x y z
N LEU A 1 -5.85 -10.81 -19.84
CA LEU A 1 -6.96 -10.98 -18.87
C LEU A 1 -8.03 -9.93 -19.17
N SER A 2 -9.29 -10.33 -19.37
CA SER A 2 -10.42 -9.39 -19.54
C SER A 2 -10.83 -8.78 -18.20
N GLN A 3 -11.36 -7.56 -18.20
CA GLN A 3 -11.76 -6.85 -16.96
C GLN A 3 -12.82 -7.63 -16.17
N GLN A 4 -13.75 -8.29 -16.86
CA GLN A 4 -14.75 -9.17 -16.24
C GLN A 4 -14.15 -10.34 -15.47
N ARG A 5 -13.09 -10.97 -15.99
CA ARG A 5 -12.40 -12.06 -15.27
C ARG A 5 -11.71 -11.55 -14.02
N VAL A 6 -11.09 -10.38 -14.09
CA VAL A 6 -10.44 -9.75 -12.92
C VAL A 6 -11.49 -9.32 -11.90
N ALA A 7 -12.60 -8.75 -12.33
CA ALA A 7 -13.74 -8.37 -11.48
C ALA A 7 -14.27 -9.57 -10.69
N ALA A 8 -14.47 -10.71 -11.36
CA ALA A 8 -14.92 -11.94 -10.73
C ALA A 8 -13.88 -12.49 -9.73
N VAL A 9 -12.59 -12.49 -10.08
CA VAL A 9 -11.51 -12.98 -9.21
C VAL A 9 -11.40 -12.16 -7.92
N TYR A 10 -11.51 -10.84 -8.02
CA TYR A 10 -11.38 -9.94 -6.87
C TYR A 10 -12.71 -9.56 -6.22
N ASN A 11 -13.84 -10.14 -6.68
CA ASN A 11 -15.19 -9.77 -6.25
C ASN A 11 -15.43 -8.24 -6.25
N MET A 12 -14.96 -7.57 -7.30
CA MET A 12 -15.01 -6.12 -7.43
C MET A 12 -15.84 -5.69 -8.65
N PRO A 13 -16.62 -4.59 -8.56
CA PRO A 13 -17.32 -4.04 -9.71
C PRO A 13 -16.37 -3.69 -10.86
N GLU A 14 -16.77 -3.99 -12.10
CA GLU A 14 -15.97 -3.67 -13.29
C GLU A 14 -15.73 -2.16 -13.43
N SER A 15 -16.68 -1.33 -12.97
CA SER A 15 -16.56 0.13 -12.91
C SER A 15 -15.37 0.57 -12.04
N THR A 16 -15.10 -0.12 -10.93
CA THR A 16 -13.96 0.12 -10.04
C THR A 16 -12.65 -0.17 -10.75
N LEU A 17 -12.55 -1.29 -11.47
CA LEU A 17 -11.37 -1.66 -12.25
C LEU A 17 -11.13 -0.69 -13.42
N ARG A 18 -12.20 -0.25 -14.08
CA ARG A 18 -12.12 0.76 -15.15
C ARG A 18 -11.61 2.09 -14.62
N ARG A 19 -12.13 2.54 -13.47
CA ARG A 19 -11.66 3.74 -12.77
C ARG A 19 -10.18 3.62 -12.41
N GLN A 20 -9.78 2.50 -11.81
CA GLN A 20 -8.38 2.24 -11.45
C GLN A 20 -7.43 2.24 -12.66
N ARG A 21 -7.84 1.68 -13.79
CA ARG A 21 -7.03 1.72 -15.02
C ARG A 21 -6.88 3.12 -15.60
N ALA A 22 -7.92 3.94 -15.50
CA ALA A 22 -7.92 5.32 -15.98
C ALA A 22 -7.09 6.27 -15.10
N ILE A 23 -6.79 5.88 -13.85
CA ILE A 23 -5.94 6.66 -12.96
C ILE A 23 -4.48 6.59 -13.45
N PRO A 24 -3.83 7.74 -13.69
CA PRO A 24 -2.41 7.81 -14.06
C PRO A 24 -1.55 7.01 -13.08
N ALA A 25 -0.50 6.33 -13.57
CA ALA A 25 0.34 5.47 -12.74
C ALA A 25 0.90 6.17 -11.48
N PHE A 26 1.22 7.47 -11.58
CA PHE A 26 1.65 8.30 -10.46
C PHE A 26 0.57 8.54 -9.39
N GLN A 27 -0.71 8.53 -9.77
CA GLN A 27 -1.86 8.69 -8.88
C GLN A 27 -2.45 7.36 -8.38
N ARG A 28 -1.93 6.20 -8.86
CA ARG A 28 -2.40 4.88 -8.39
C ARG A 28 -2.07 4.64 -6.92
N VAL A 29 -1.07 5.34 -6.38
CA VAL A 29 -0.83 5.41 -4.93
C VAL A 29 -1.83 6.39 -4.32
N ILE A 30 -3.10 5.99 -4.30
CA ILE A 30 -4.13 6.71 -3.55
C ILE A 30 -3.85 6.45 -2.08
N TYR A 31 -3.28 7.43 -1.38
CA TYR A 31 -3.28 7.42 0.07
C TYR A 31 -4.71 7.65 0.54
N PRO A 32 -5.35 6.70 1.23
CA PRO A 32 -6.67 6.94 1.78
C PRO A 32 -6.59 8.05 2.83
N ASP A 33 -7.59 8.93 2.86
CA ASP A 33 -7.68 10.01 3.87
C ASP A 33 -7.72 9.45 5.31
N CYS A 34 -8.10 8.18 5.47
CA CYS A 34 -8.09 7.45 6.73
C CYS A 34 -6.73 6.79 7.07
N SER A 35 -5.66 7.08 6.33
CA SER A 35 -4.32 6.57 6.63
C SER A 35 -3.81 7.14 7.96
N ARG A 36 -3.37 6.26 8.87
CA ARG A 36 -2.71 6.69 10.12
C ARG A 36 -1.30 7.24 9.88
N LEU A 37 -0.68 6.82 8.77
CA LEU A 37 0.60 7.33 8.30
C LEU A 37 0.38 8.52 7.36
N THR A 38 1.19 9.55 7.54
CA THR A 38 1.34 10.65 6.57
C THR A 38 1.95 10.13 5.26
N LYS A 39 1.85 10.92 4.18
CA LYS A 39 2.46 10.55 2.88
C LYS A 39 3.97 10.29 3.00
N GLN A 40 4.68 11.12 3.77
CA GLN A 40 6.12 10.98 4.00
C GLN A 40 6.45 9.73 4.81
N GLU A 41 5.71 9.45 5.89
CA GLU A 41 5.88 8.23 6.67
C GLU A 41 5.58 6.99 5.83
N GLY A 42 4.57 7.04 4.96
CA GLY A 42 4.22 5.93 4.06
C GLY A 42 5.27 5.64 2.99
N GLU A 43 6.11 6.60 2.59
CA GLU A 43 7.22 6.35 1.67
C GLU A 43 8.35 5.53 2.31
N VAL A 44 8.53 5.61 3.63
CA VAL A 44 9.60 4.92 4.35
C VAL A 44 9.48 3.38 4.21
N PRO A 45 8.32 2.75 4.50
CA PRO A 45 8.11 1.32 4.25
C PRO A 45 8.28 0.94 2.77
N VAL A 46 7.84 1.78 1.84
CA VAL A 46 7.94 1.51 0.39
C VAL A 46 9.40 1.46 -0.05
N GLN A 47 10.20 2.45 0.35
CA GLN A 47 11.63 2.47 0.03
C GLN A 47 12.37 1.30 0.69
N HIS A 48 11.95 0.93 1.90
CA HIS A 48 12.55 -0.19 2.61
C HIS A 48 12.22 -1.55 1.97
N ILE A 49 10.96 -1.78 1.57
CA ILE A 49 10.54 -2.94 0.78
C ILE A 49 11.37 -3.05 -0.50
N ARG A 50 11.59 -1.94 -1.20
CA ARG A 50 12.42 -1.92 -2.41
C ARG A 50 13.87 -2.30 -2.13
N LYS A 51 14.43 -1.88 -0.98
CA LYS A 51 15.78 -2.29 -0.53
C LYS A 51 15.85 -3.77 -0.13
N LEU A 52 14.76 -4.35 0.38
CA LEU A 52 14.69 -5.77 0.70
C LEU A 52 14.60 -6.61 -0.57
N ASP A 53 13.77 -6.18 -1.52
CA ASP A 53 13.61 -6.82 -2.82
C ASP A 53 14.94 -6.84 -3.61
N THR A 54 15.69 -5.73 -3.63
CA THR A 54 17.02 -5.71 -4.26
C THR A 54 18.06 -6.62 -3.59
N ARG A 55 17.85 -6.97 -2.32
CA ARG A 55 18.70 -7.91 -1.58
C ARG A 55 18.20 -9.36 -1.69
N GLY A 56 17.11 -9.61 -2.41
CA GLY A 56 16.51 -10.95 -2.57
C GLY A 56 15.66 -11.40 -1.38
N PHE A 57 15.28 -10.49 -0.47
CA PHE A 57 14.41 -10.80 0.65
C PHE A 57 12.97 -10.39 0.33
N ALA A 58 12.04 -11.34 0.45
CA ALA A 58 10.61 -11.06 0.40
C ALA A 58 10.18 -10.38 1.71
N PRO A 59 9.64 -9.14 1.68
CA PRO A 59 9.13 -8.49 2.88
C PRO A 59 7.86 -9.20 3.37
N THR A 60 7.76 -9.37 4.69
CA THR A 60 6.56 -9.91 5.34
C THR A 60 5.64 -8.77 5.78
N LEU A 61 4.32 -9.02 5.79
CA LEU A 61 3.33 -8.03 6.24
C LEU A 61 3.57 -7.62 7.70
N ALA A 62 3.93 -8.58 8.57
CA ALA A 62 4.23 -8.30 9.97
C ALA A 62 5.39 -7.31 10.11
N TYR A 63 6.45 -7.49 9.32
CA TYR A 63 7.61 -6.60 9.38
C TYR A 63 7.30 -5.18 8.88
N VAL A 64 6.48 -5.07 7.83
CA VAL A 64 6.00 -3.77 7.32
C VAL A 64 5.11 -3.08 8.37
N GLN A 65 4.29 -3.85 9.07
CA GLN A 65 3.44 -3.37 10.15
C GLN A 65 4.26 -2.86 11.34
N GLU A 66 5.28 -3.61 11.79
CA GLU A 66 6.18 -3.18 12.87
C GLU A 66 6.89 -1.86 12.51
N MET A 67 7.34 -1.70 11.27
CA MET A 67 7.95 -0.46 10.80
C MET A 67 6.96 0.72 10.83
N ALA A 68 5.72 0.48 10.41
CA ALA A 68 4.66 1.48 10.49
C ALA A 68 4.33 1.85 11.94
N ASP A 69 4.28 0.87 12.84
CA ASP A 69 4.05 1.07 14.27
C ASP A 69 5.18 1.88 14.91
N GLN A 70 6.43 1.64 14.53
CA GLN A 70 7.58 2.43 14.99
C GLN A 70 7.49 3.89 14.53
N LEU A 71 7.10 4.14 13.28
CA LEU A 71 6.91 5.49 12.75
C LEU A 71 5.81 6.24 13.50
N LEU A 72 4.70 5.56 13.79
CA LEU A 72 3.62 6.13 14.60
C LEU A 72 4.03 6.39 16.04
N ALA A 73 4.73 5.43 16.68
CA ALA A 73 5.20 5.58 18.05
C ALA A 73 6.17 6.76 18.21
N ALA A 74 7.00 7.03 17.18
CA ALA A 74 7.89 8.20 17.16
C ALA A 74 7.13 9.55 17.12
N ARG A 75 5.84 9.54 16.75
CA ARG A 75 4.95 10.70 16.72
C ARG A 75 3.91 10.66 17.85
N ASP A 76 4.14 9.86 18.89
CA ASP A 76 3.18 9.61 19.98
C ASP A 76 1.81 9.09 19.48
N GLY A 77 1.80 8.46 18.31
CA GLY A 77 0.63 7.79 17.74
C GLY A 77 0.48 6.37 18.26
N GLY A 78 -0.74 5.83 18.20
CA GLY A 78 -0.98 4.40 18.42
C GLY A 78 -0.49 3.55 17.24
N LYS A 79 -0.64 2.23 17.34
CA LYS A 79 -0.28 1.25 16.30
C LYS A 79 -1.26 1.24 15.11
N VAL A 80 -0.82 0.82 13.93
CA VAL A 80 -1.66 0.62 12.73
C VAL A 80 -2.61 -0.57 12.86
N GLY A 81 -2.27 -1.58 13.68
CA GLY A 81 -3.03 -2.85 13.81
C GLY A 81 -3.62 -3.14 15.18
#